data_AF-A0A658NLM7-F1
#
_entry.id   AF-A0A658NLM7-F1
#
_cell.length_a   1.000
_cell.length_b   1.000
_cell.length_c   1.000
_cell.angle_alpha   90.00
_cell.angle_beta   90.00
_cell.angle_gamma   90.00
#
_symmetry.space_group_name_H-M   'P 1'
#
loop_
_entity.id
_entity.type
_entity.pdbx_description
1 polymer ?
#
loop_
_entity_poly.entity_id
_entity_poly.type
_entity_poly.pdbx_seq_one_letter_code
_entity_poly.pdbx_strand_id
1 'polypeptide(L)' 'LDRARALGYKAKQGIVVARVKVRRGGRKKSRYERNRKTSKIGVNSMTMAKSIQRIAEERAGRRFRIMEVLNSYWVAEDG' A
#
# COMPACT_ATOMS: atom_id res chain seq x y z
N LEU A 1 -5.66 -19.23 6.92
CA LEU A 1 -6.01 -18.63 8.24
C LEU A 1 -4.77 -18.54 9.15
N ASP A 2 -3.83 -19.47 8.96
CA ASP A 2 -2.66 -19.67 9.83
C ASP A 2 -1.75 -18.46 9.88
N ARG A 3 -1.48 -17.84 8.72
CA ARG A 3 -0.67 -16.61 8.64
C ARG A 3 -1.30 -15.44 9.39
N ALA A 4 -2.63 -15.30 9.33
CA ALA A 4 -3.32 -14.24 10.06
C ALA A 4 -3.19 -14.46 11.58
N ARG A 5 -3.35 -15.70 12.05
CA ARG A 5 -3.17 -16.06 13.48
C ARG A 5 -1.75 -15.81 13.96
N ALA A 6 -0.74 -16.16 13.15
CA ALA A 6 0.67 -15.89 13.47
C ALA A 6 0.98 -14.39 13.61
N LEU A 7 0.28 -13.55 12.86
CA LEU A 7 0.42 -12.08 12.90
C LEU A 7 -0.47 -11.42 13.96
N GLY A 8 -1.17 -12.19 14.81
CA GLY A 8 -1.95 -11.68 15.93
C GLY A 8 -3.46 -11.64 15.73
N TYR A 9 -4.00 -12.26 14.68
CA TYR A 9 -5.46 -12.34 14.51
C TYR A 9 -6.09 -13.26 15.56
N LYS A 10 -7.10 -12.72 16.27
CA LYS A 10 -7.98 -13.48 17.17
C LYS A 10 -9.43 -13.24 16.78
N ALA A 11 -10.24 -14.30 16.80
CA ALA A 11 -11.67 -14.20 16.55
C ALA A 11 -12.38 -13.63 17.79
N LYS A 12 -12.40 -12.30 17.89
CA LYS A 12 -13.10 -11.53 18.92
C LYS A 12 -13.75 -10.29 18.30
N GLN A 13 -14.78 -9.75 18.94
CA GLN A 13 -15.35 -8.46 18.57
C GLN A 13 -14.27 -7.37 18.67
N GLY A 14 -14.27 -6.44 17.71
CA GLY A 14 -13.27 -5.38 17.61
C GLY A 14 -12.04 -5.72 16.76
N ILE A 15 -11.87 -6.97 16.31
CA ILE A 15 -10.81 -7.35 15.36
C ILE A 15 -11.43 -7.63 13.99
N VAL A 16 -11.05 -6.84 13.00
CA VAL A 16 -11.57 -6.92 11.63
C VAL A 16 -10.44 -7.21 10.66
N VAL A 17 -10.71 -8.04 9.65
CA VAL A 17 -9.80 -8.27 8.52
C VAL A 17 -10.35 -7.53 7.30
N ALA A 18 -9.54 -6.66 6.71
CA ALA A 18 -9.88 -5.94 5.49
C ALA A 18 -9.00 -6.39 4.34
N ARG A 19 -9.57 -6.44 3.12
CA ARG A 19 -8.82 -6.68 1.88
C ARG A 19 -8.60 -5.36 1.17
N VAL A 20 -7.37 -5.08 0.78
CA VAL A 20 -7.02 -3.84 0.06
C VAL A 20 -6.35 -4.19 -1.27
N LYS A 21 -6.86 -3.61 -2.35
CA LYS A 21 -6.24 -3.68 -3.67
C LYS A 21 -5.33 -2.46 -3.88
N VAL A 22 -4.10 -2.71 -4.29
CA VAL A 22 -3.14 -1.68 -4.72
C VAL A 22 -2.63 -2.07 -6.11
N ARG A 23 -2.52 -1.09 -7.01
CA ARG A 23 -1.99 -1.35 -8.34
C ARG A 23 -0.55 -1.84 -8.26
N ARG A 24 -0.16 -2.68 -9.20
CA ARG A 24 1.23 -3.09 -9.39
C ARG A 24 2.06 -1.99 -10.06
N GLY A 25 3.37 -2.15 -9.96
CA GLY A 25 4.35 -1.27 -10.59
C GLY A 25 4.72 -0.03 -9.78
N GLY A 26 5.52 0.83 -10.41
CA GLY A 26 6.17 1.97 -9.78
C GLY A 26 5.28 3.21 -9.59
N ARG A 27 5.95 4.32 -9.25
CA ARG A 27 5.28 5.61 -9.10
C ARG A 27 4.98 6.19 -10.48
N LYS A 28 3.73 6.57 -10.72
CA LYS A 28 3.42 7.52 -11.80
C LYS A 28 3.68 8.94 -11.27
N LYS A 29 4.79 9.55 -11.69
CA LYS A 29 5.06 10.97 -11.44
C LYS A 29 4.31 11.81 -12.48
N SER A 30 3.85 13.00 -12.12
CA SER A 30 3.33 13.95 -13.12
C SER A 30 4.46 14.53 -13.95
N ARG A 31 4.24 14.75 -15.25
CA ARG A 31 5.21 15.45 -16.11
C ARG A 31 5.30 16.91 -15.64
N TYR A 32 6.52 17.43 -15.60
CA TYR A 32 6.76 18.83 -15.26
C TYR A 32 6.73 19.67 -16.55
N GLU A 33 6.03 20.80 -16.54
CA GLU A 33 5.75 21.61 -17.75
C GLU A 33 6.76 22.74 -18.00
N ARG A 34 7.55 23.15 -17.00
CA ARG A 34 8.55 24.23 -17.16
C ARG A 34 9.95 23.67 -17.41
N ASN A 35 10.89 24.56 -17.76
CA ASN A 35 12.29 24.20 -17.94
C ASN A 35 12.88 23.57 -16.67
N ARG A 36 13.44 22.37 -16.82
CA ARG A 36 14.16 21.65 -15.77
C ARG A 36 15.37 20.95 -16.37
N LYS A 37 16.37 20.64 -15.54
CA LYS A 37 17.50 19.80 -15.95
C LYS A 37 17.01 18.42 -16.41
N THR A 38 17.56 17.91 -17.51
CA THR A 38 17.22 16.61 -18.12
C THR A 38 17.17 15.46 -17.11
N SER A 39 18.11 15.44 -16.16
CA SER A 39 18.16 14.41 -15.11
C SER A 39 16.95 14.40 -14.16
N LYS A 40 16.17 15.48 -14.09
CA LYS A 40 14.97 15.59 -13.24
C LYS A 40 13.66 15.50 -14.02
N ILE A 41 13.74 15.45 -15.36
CA ILE A 41 12.58 15.35 -16.27
C ILE A 41 12.05 13.92 -16.37
N GLY A 42 12.86 12.89 -16.09
CA GLY A 42 12.42 11.50 -16.10
C GLY A 42 11.13 11.28 -15.30
N VAL A 43 10.18 10.53 -15.88
CA VAL A 43 8.84 10.31 -15.30
C VAL A 43 8.57 8.83 -15.04
N ASN A 44 8.98 7.94 -15.95
CA ASN A 44 8.53 6.53 -15.97
C ASN A 44 9.41 5.58 -15.15
N SER A 45 10.65 5.92 -14.87
CA SER A 45 11.64 5.05 -14.21
C SER A 45 11.69 5.21 -12.67
N MET A 46 10.79 5.99 -12.07
CA MET A 46 10.81 6.26 -10.64
C MET A 46 10.06 5.19 -9.84
N THR A 47 10.80 4.50 -8.98
CA THR A 47 10.23 3.65 -7.94
C THR A 47 9.71 4.50 -6.78
N MET A 48 8.74 3.96 -6.03
CA MET A 48 8.31 4.59 -4.78
C MET A 48 9.29 4.24 -3.67
N ALA A 49 9.50 5.18 -2.75
CA ALA A 49 10.27 4.92 -1.53
C ALA A 49 9.52 4.02 -0.55
N LYS A 50 8.18 4.01 -0.59
CA LYS A 50 7.34 3.16 0.26
C LYS A 50 7.03 1.84 -0.45
N SER A 51 6.96 0.76 0.33
CA SER A 51 6.47 -0.54 -0.16
C SER A 51 4.98 -0.48 -0.50
N ILE A 52 4.56 -1.34 -1.43
CA ILE A 52 3.15 -1.49 -1.81
C ILE A 52 2.31 -1.93 -0.60
N GLN A 53 2.87 -2.80 0.24
CA GLN A 53 2.24 -3.26 1.47
C GLN A 53 1.95 -2.11 2.44
N ARG A 54 2.93 -1.22 2.68
CA ARG A 54 2.73 -0.06 3.56
C ARG A 54 1.70 0.92 3.02
N ILE A 55 1.60 1.06 1.70
CA ILE A 55 0.55 1.86 1.06
C ILE A 55 -0.84 1.24 1.26
N ALA A 56 -0.93 -0.10 1.23
CA ALA A 56 -2.17 -0.80 1.51
C ALA A 56 -2.64 -0.55 2.96
N GLU A 57 -1.72 -0.59 3.92
CA GLU A 57 -1.98 -0.28 5.34
C GLU A 57 -2.49 1.15 5.51
N GLU A 58 -1.82 2.14 4.91
CA GLU A 58 -2.24 3.54 4.95
C GLU A 58 -3.64 3.74 4.32
N ARG A 59 -3.97 3.01 3.25
CA ARG A 59 -5.32 3.04 2.64
C ARG A 59 -6.38 2.45 3.55
N ALA A 60 -6.07 1.33 4.23
CA ALA A 60 -6.98 0.71 5.19
C ALA A 60 -7.27 1.65 6.37
N GLY A 61 -6.22 2.23 6.97
CA GLY A 61 -6.37 3.17 8.08
C GLY A 61 -7.16 4.43 7.71
N ARG A 62 -6.99 4.94 6.49
CA ARG A 62 -7.81 6.07 5.98
C ARG A 62 -9.28 5.71 5.84
N ARG A 63 -9.61 4.48 5.42
CA ARG A 63 -10.99 4.03 5.26
C ARG A 63 -11.66 3.78 6.61
N PHE A 64 -10.91 3.20 7.55
CA PHE A 64 -11.39 2.86 8.89
C PHE A 64 -10.73 3.73 9.96
N ARG A 65 -11.09 5.01 9.98
CA ARG A 65 -10.37 6.03 10.77
C ARG A 65 -10.40 5.82 12.30
N ILE A 66 -11.38 5.06 12.81
CA ILE A 66 -11.54 4.77 14.25
C ILE A 66 -10.71 3.54 14.66
N MET A 67 -10.28 2.71 13.69
CA MET A 67 -9.51 1.49 13.94
C MET A 67 -8.03 1.70 13.61
N GLU A 68 -7.17 0.94 14.27
CA GLU A 68 -5.73 0.93 13.99
C GLU A 68 -5.33 -0.33 13.22
N VAL A 69 -4.33 -0.19 12.34
CA VAL A 69 -3.78 -1.30 11.57
C VAL A 69 -2.71 -1.99 12.38
N LEU A 70 -2.93 -3.25 12.75
CA LEU A 70 -1.98 -4.05 13.51
C LEU A 70 -0.89 -4.66 12.62
N ASN A 71 -1.28 -5.34 11.56
CA ASN A 71 -0.37 -5.98 10.61
C ASN A 71 -1.07 -6.26 9.28
N SER A 72 -0.31 -6.65 8.27
CA SER A 72 -0.81 -7.03 6.96
C SER A 72 -0.06 -8.23 6.40
N TYR A 73 -0.70 -8.97 5.49
CA TYR A 73 -0.05 -10.06 4.77
C TYR A 73 -0.55 -10.12 3.32
N TRP A 74 0.30 -10.65 2.45
CA TRP A 74 -0.02 -10.86 1.05
C TRP A 74 -1.00 -12.02 0.89
N VAL A 75 -2.00 -11.86 0.01
CA VAL A 75 -3.07 -12.82 -0.20
C VAL A 75 -3.06 -13.37 -1.62
N ALA A 76 -3.09 -12.48 -2.61
CA ALA A 76 -3.13 -12.82 -4.02
C ALA A 76 -2.66 -11.62 -4.84
N GLU A 77 -2.32 -11.89 -6.10
CA GLU A 77 -1.89 -10.89 -7.06
C GLU A 77 -2.54 -11.17 -8.39
N ASP A 78 -3.08 -10.13 -9.02
CA ASP A 78 -3.56 -10.14 -10.39
C ASP A 78 -2.53 -9.52 -11.35
N GLY A 79 -2.57 -9.93 -12.63
CA GLY A 79 -1.68 -9.47 -13.70
C GLY A 79 -2.07 -8.10 -14.22
#